data_AF-A0A7I7ZV33-F1
#
_entry.id   AF-A0A7I7ZV33-F1
#
_cell.length_a   1.000
_cell.length_b   1.000
_cell.length_c   1.000
_cell.angle_alpha   90.00
_cell.angle_beta   90.00
_cell.angle_gamma   90.00
#
_symmetry.space_group_name_H-M   'P 1'
#
loop_
_entity.id
_entity.type
_entity.pdbx_description
1 polymer ?
#
loop_
_entity_poly.entity_id
_entity_poly.type
_entity_poly.pdbx_seq_one_letter_code
_entity_poly.pdbx_strand_id
1 'polypeptide(L)'
;MLAVTAILAGAATMVIETGCVEFEWVTADGEWQRSALDAAAGAPFEEGLPVRRYRPRKGQRHLSGRWWCATTGGHVGFESWLERDHVMLLDFDSRVVGIAAQPFWLHWTDAHGKPVSHAPDLFARCSDGCVLVIDCRPVERRRARDLVKFAVTERVCERLGWEYRLVAGLVLTVSLDGYHGVAIRH
;
A
#
# COMPACT_ATOMS: atom_id res chain seq x y z
N MET A 1 11.97 22.81 -5.97
CA MET A 1 11.18 22.86 -4.72
C MET A 1 9.76 23.33 -4.98
N LEU A 2 9.54 24.54 -5.55
CA LEU A 2 8.20 25.07 -5.86
C LEU A 2 7.27 24.13 -6.67
N ALA A 3 7.76 23.49 -7.73
CA ALA A 3 6.93 22.62 -8.56
C ALA A 3 6.42 21.37 -7.82
N VAL A 4 7.24 20.80 -6.92
CA VAL A 4 6.82 19.64 -6.13
C VAL A 4 5.78 20.05 -5.09
N THR A 5 5.98 21.20 -4.45
CA THR A 5 5.01 21.76 -3.50
C THR A 5 3.67 22.09 -4.17
N ALA A 6 3.67 22.65 -5.37
CA ALA A 6 2.44 22.96 -6.10
C ALA A 6 1.69 21.69 -6.57
N ILE A 7 2.42 20.66 -7.02
CA ILE A 7 1.83 19.38 -7.40
C ILE A 7 1.27 18.64 -6.18
N LEU A 8 1.99 18.66 -5.04
CA LEU A 8 1.50 18.08 -3.80
C LEU A 8 0.31 18.85 -3.23
N ALA A 9 0.32 20.18 -3.33
CA ALA A 9 -0.83 21.01 -2.98
C ALA A 9 -2.03 20.67 -3.88
N GLY A 10 -1.82 20.51 -5.19
CA GLY A 10 -2.84 20.09 -6.14
C GLY A 10 -3.44 18.71 -5.83
N ALA A 11 -2.61 17.73 -5.45
CA ALA A 11 -3.06 16.43 -4.97
C ALA A 11 -3.76 16.51 -3.60
N ALA A 12 -3.29 17.37 -2.70
CA ALA A 12 -3.91 17.59 -1.39
C ALA A 12 -5.27 18.29 -1.51
N THR A 13 -5.49 19.11 -2.54
CA THR A 13 -6.78 19.73 -2.90
C THR A 13 -7.61 18.89 -3.87
N MET A 14 -7.12 17.72 -4.30
CA MET A 14 -7.87 16.86 -5.21
C MET A 14 -9.07 16.29 -4.46
N VAL A 15 -10.26 16.76 -4.85
CA VAL A 15 -11.51 16.14 -4.41
C VAL A 15 -11.62 14.81 -5.13
N ILE A 16 -11.50 13.71 -4.40
CA ILE A 16 -11.77 12.37 -4.95
C ILE A 16 -13.29 12.21 -5.04
N GLU A 17 -13.87 12.56 -6.17
CA GLU A 17 -15.25 12.20 -6.46
C GLU A 17 -15.32 10.70 -6.78
N THR A 18 -16.44 10.05 -6.43
CA THR A 18 -16.64 8.60 -6.56
C THR A 18 -16.35 8.03 -7.96
N GLY A 19 -16.49 8.86 -9.01
CA GLY A 19 -16.21 8.47 -10.41
C GLY A 19 -14.80 8.76 -10.91
N CYS A 20 -13.93 9.39 -10.12
CA CYS A 20 -12.59 9.80 -10.56
C CYS A 20 -11.51 8.73 -10.34
N VAL A 21 -11.80 7.72 -9.52
CA VAL A 21 -10.87 6.64 -9.19
C VAL A 21 -11.55 5.28 -9.35
N GLU A 22 -10.89 4.39 -10.09
CA GLU A 22 -11.29 2.99 -10.23
C GLU A 22 -10.27 2.06 -9.57
N PHE A 23 -10.77 0.98 -8.98
CA PHE A 23 -9.99 -0.15 -8.52
C PHE A 23 -9.99 -1.24 -9.57
N GLU A 24 -8.85 -1.88 -9.78
CA GLU A 24 -8.73 -3.09 -10.57
C GLU A 24 -7.89 -4.11 -9.83
N TRP A 25 -8.40 -5.31 -9.61
CA TRP A 25 -7.72 -6.36 -8.84
C TRP A 25 -7.88 -7.72 -9.48
N VAL A 26 -7.12 -8.70 -8.99
CA VAL A 26 -7.20 -10.10 -9.41
C VAL A 26 -7.78 -10.91 -8.25
N THR A 27 -8.86 -11.63 -8.47
CA THR A 27 -9.46 -12.50 -7.44
C THR A 27 -8.55 -13.69 -7.12
N ALA A 28 -8.89 -14.43 -6.06
CA ALA A 28 -8.19 -15.68 -5.71
C ALA A 28 -8.16 -16.69 -6.88
N ASP A 29 -9.22 -16.69 -7.71
CA ASP A 29 -9.34 -17.56 -8.88
C ASP A 29 -8.55 -17.06 -10.11
N GLY A 30 -7.92 -15.89 -10.02
CA GLY A 30 -7.14 -15.30 -11.12
C GLY A 30 -7.95 -14.43 -12.07
N GLU A 31 -9.21 -14.11 -11.75
CA GLU A 31 -10.08 -13.28 -12.57
C GLU A 31 -9.85 -11.80 -12.30
N TRP A 32 -9.78 -11.00 -13.36
CA TRP A 32 -9.70 -9.55 -13.24
C TRP A 32 -11.06 -8.95 -12.93
N GLN A 33 -11.10 -8.11 -11.91
CA GLN A 33 -12.28 -7.35 -11.50
C GLN A 33 -11.95 -5.86 -11.51
N ARG A 34 -12.96 -5.04 -11.78
CA ARG A 34 -12.86 -3.58 -11.76
C ARG A 34 -14.09 -2.98 -11.11
N SER A 35 -13.91 -1.94 -10.32
CA SER A 35 -15.00 -1.28 -9.61
C SER A 35 -14.70 0.20 -9.37
N ALA A 36 -15.75 1.01 -9.29
CA ALA A 36 -15.67 2.38 -8.82
C ALA A 36 -15.36 2.41 -7.31
N LEU A 37 -14.84 3.54 -6.83
CA LEU A 37 -14.39 3.75 -5.45
C LEU A 37 -15.39 3.21 -4.39
N ASP A 38 -16.63 3.67 -4.40
CA ASP A 38 -17.60 3.36 -3.34
C ASP A 38 -18.02 1.87 -3.32
N ALA A 39 -17.91 1.18 -4.44
CA ALA A 39 -18.21 -0.25 -4.53
C ALA A 39 -17.00 -1.15 -4.24
N ALA A 40 -15.78 -0.59 -4.18
CA ALA A 40 -14.56 -1.33 -3.89
C ALA A 40 -14.35 -1.59 -2.39
N ALA A 41 -15.00 -0.83 -1.50
CA ALA A 41 -14.77 -0.90 -0.05
C ALA A 41 -14.92 -2.31 0.56
N GLY A 42 -15.88 -3.08 0.03
CA GLY A 42 -16.21 -4.43 0.49
C GLY A 42 -15.50 -5.56 -0.26
N ALA A 43 -14.59 -5.26 -1.19
CA ALA A 43 -13.89 -6.30 -1.94
C ALA A 43 -12.86 -7.03 -1.06
N PRO A 44 -12.70 -8.36 -1.22
CA PRO A 44 -11.79 -9.19 -0.43
C PRO A 44 -10.35 -9.11 -0.99
N PHE A 45 -9.75 -7.92 -0.96
CA PHE A 45 -8.40 -7.70 -1.52
C PHE A 45 -7.32 -8.56 -0.86
N GLU A 46 -7.50 -8.94 0.40
CA GLU A 46 -6.62 -9.83 1.17
C GLU A 46 -6.59 -11.27 0.64
N GLU A 47 -7.60 -11.69 -0.13
CA GLU A 47 -7.67 -13.01 -0.77
C GLU A 47 -7.17 -12.97 -2.23
N GLY A 48 -7.00 -11.76 -2.78
CA GLY A 48 -6.64 -11.54 -4.17
C GLY A 48 -5.19 -11.91 -4.50
N LEU A 49 -4.94 -12.14 -5.79
CA LEU A 49 -3.58 -12.32 -6.30
C LEU A 49 -2.92 -10.96 -6.57
N PRO A 50 -1.58 -10.85 -6.47
CA PRO A 50 -0.86 -9.62 -6.78
C PRO A 50 -1.14 -9.15 -8.22
N VAL A 51 -1.56 -7.89 -8.37
CA VAL A 51 -1.90 -7.31 -9.69
C VAL A 51 -0.68 -7.04 -10.58
N ARG A 52 0.52 -7.12 -10.00
CA ARG A 52 1.77 -7.02 -10.73
C ARG A 52 2.50 -8.34 -10.67
N ARG A 53 2.90 -8.82 -11.85
CA ARG A 53 3.91 -9.88 -11.93
C ARG A 53 5.26 -9.30 -11.56
N TYR A 54 5.91 -9.94 -10.59
CA TYR A 54 7.30 -9.73 -10.25
C TYR A 54 8.17 -9.76 -11.50
N ARG A 55 8.97 -8.70 -11.74
CA ARG A 55 9.97 -8.66 -12.81
C ARG A 55 11.36 -8.50 -12.21
N PRO A 56 12.16 -9.58 -12.10
CA PRO A 56 13.54 -9.47 -11.65
C PRO A 56 14.33 -8.59 -12.64
N ARG A 57 15.12 -7.65 -12.13
CA ARG A 57 16.02 -6.82 -12.94
C ARG A 57 17.47 -7.28 -12.77
N LYS A 58 18.20 -7.40 -13.88
CA LYS A 58 19.66 -7.66 -13.85
C LYS A 58 20.35 -6.50 -13.10
N GLY A 59 21.08 -6.82 -12.02
CA GLY A 59 21.75 -5.83 -11.16
C GLY A 59 20.89 -5.26 -10.02
N GLN A 60 19.74 -5.88 -9.71
CA GLN A 60 18.90 -5.48 -8.59
C GLN A 60 19.62 -5.73 -7.25
N ARG A 61 19.85 -4.67 -6.48
CA ARG A 61 20.56 -4.70 -5.19
C ARG A 61 19.70 -5.22 -4.02
N HIS A 62 18.38 -5.31 -4.19
CA HIS A 62 17.46 -5.74 -3.14
C HIS A 62 16.96 -7.16 -3.45
N LEU A 63 16.99 -8.04 -2.45
CA LEU A 63 16.38 -9.35 -2.53
C LEU A 63 14.86 -9.18 -2.49
N SER A 64 14.21 -9.61 -3.55
CA SER A 64 12.78 -9.89 -3.56
C SER A 64 12.54 -11.35 -3.18
N GLY A 65 11.44 -11.63 -2.52
CA GLY A 65 11.14 -12.99 -2.09
C GLY A 65 9.68 -13.19 -1.74
N ARG A 66 9.44 -14.32 -1.06
CA ARG A 66 8.14 -14.67 -0.50
C ARG A 66 8.34 -14.94 0.99
N TRP A 67 7.51 -14.30 1.82
CA TRP A 67 7.43 -14.53 3.26
C TRP A 67 6.35 -15.58 3.53
N TRP A 68 6.68 -16.65 4.25
CA TRP A 68 5.65 -17.54 4.78
C TRP A 68 4.94 -16.80 5.91
N CYS A 69 3.69 -16.42 5.65
CA CYS A 69 2.84 -15.61 6.49
C CYS A 69 1.93 -16.55 7.30
N ALA A 70 2.09 -16.56 8.61
CA ALA A 70 1.26 -17.36 9.51
C ALA A 70 -0.20 -16.89 9.48
N THR A 71 -0.42 -15.57 9.41
CA THR A 71 -1.75 -14.95 9.34
C THR A 71 -2.56 -15.42 8.13
N THR A 72 -1.93 -15.58 6.97
CA THR A 72 -2.63 -16.02 5.75
C THR A 72 -2.46 -17.51 5.43
N GLY A 73 -1.65 -18.25 6.21
CA GLY A 73 -1.31 -19.64 5.93
C GLY A 73 -0.63 -19.84 4.56
N GLY A 74 0.04 -18.81 4.06
CA GLY A 74 0.49 -18.73 2.67
C GLY A 74 1.69 -17.83 2.46
N HIS A 75 1.98 -17.49 1.21
CA HIS A 75 3.15 -16.70 0.86
C HIS A 75 2.78 -15.27 0.43
N VAL A 76 3.26 -14.28 1.16
CA VAL A 76 3.17 -12.86 0.78
C VAL A 76 4.47 -12.41 0.11
N GLY A 77 4.37 -11.80 -1.06
CA GLY A 77 5.54 -11.33 -1.83
C GLY A 77 6.10 -10.01 -1.28
N PHE A 78 7.40 -9.78 -1.48
CA PHE A 78 8.04 -8.48 -1.24
C PHE A 78 9.12 -8.22 -2.29
N GLU A 79 9.30 -6.95 -2.68
CA GLU A 79 10.31 -6.48 -3.65
C GLU A 79 11.46 -5.69 -3.00
N SER A 80 11.37 -5.42 -1.70
CA SER A 80 12.41 -4.76 -0.93
C SER A 80 12.45 -5.24 0.53
N TRP A 81 13.58 -5.02 1.20
CA TRP A 81 13.71 -5.30 2.64
C TRP A 81 12.70 -4.53 3.47
N LEU A 82 12.43 -3.27 3.11
CA LEU A 82 11.43 -2.46 3.80
C LEU A 82 10.03 -3.08 3.73
N GLU A 83 9.65 -3.60 2.55
CA GLU A 83 8.37 -4.33 2.37
C GLU A 83 8.37 -5.63 3.17
N ARG A 84 9.44 -6.43 3.11
CA ARG A 84 9.58 -7.65 3.93
C ARG A 84 9.34 -7.34 5.40
N ASP A 85 10.02 -6.33 5.91
CA ASP A 85 9.95 -6.01 7.33
C ASP A 85 8.55 -5.54 7.73
N HIS A 86 7.81 -4.86 6.85
CA HIS A 86 6.39 -4.53 7.10
C HIS A 86 5.48 -5.75 7.01
N VAL A 87 5.72 -6.69 6.09
CA VAL A 87 5.02 -7.98 6.07
C VAL A 87 5.23 -8.72 7.39
N MET A 88 6.47 -8.74 7.90
CA MET A 88 6.79 -9.36 9.20
C MET A 88 6.04 -8.70 10.36
N LEU A 89 5.92 -7.37 10.38
CA LEU A 89 5.18 -6.66 11.43
C LEU A 89 3.68 -6.94 11.37
N LEU A 90 3.11 -7.00 10.16
CA LEU A 90 1.69 -7.31 9.98
C LEU A 90 1.39 -8.77 10.37
N ASP A 91 2.28 -9.69 10.03
CA ASP A 91 2.15 -11.12 10.40
C ASP A 91 2.31 -11.35 11.92
N PHE A 92 2.95 -10.41 12.63
CA PHE A 92 3.09 -10.45 14.09
C PHE A 92 1.87 -9.86 14.83
N ASP A 93 1.15 -8.90 14.24
CA ASP A 93 -0.01 -8.26 14.90
C ASP A 93 -1.23 -9.19 14.86
N SER A 94 -1.63 -9.70 16.03
CA SER A 94 -2.74 -10.65 16.17
C SER A 94 -4.11 -10.08 15.75
N ARG A 95 -4.23 -8.77 15.56
CA ARG A 95 -5.46 -8.15 15.03
C ARG A 95 -5.56 -8.27 13.52
N VAL A 96 -4.43 -8.47 12.83
CA VAL A 96 -4.41 -8.62 11.37
C VAL A 96 -4.84 -10.05 11.02
N VAL A 97 -5.82 -10.18 10.14
CA VAL A 97 -6.41 -11.45 9.70
C VAL A 97 -6.22 -11.71 8.21
N GLY A 98 -5.74 -10.74 7.44
CA GLY A 98 -5.47 -10.88 6.02
C GLY A 98 -4.37 -9.92 5.58
N ILE A 99 -3.49 -10.39 4.69
CA ILE A 99 -2.35 -9.61 4.16
C ILE A 99 -2.19 -9.93 2.68
N ALA A 100 -2.20 -8.91 1.82
CA ALA A 100 -1.91 -9.04 0.39
C ALA A 100 -0.83 -8.06 -0.06
N ALA A 101 0.06 -8.53 -0.93
CA ALA A 101 1.04 -7.68 -1.61
C ALA A 101 0.50 -7.24 -2.97
N GLN A 102 0.68 -5.96 -3.30
CA GLN A 102 0.21 -5.36 -4.56
C GLN A 102 -1.27 -5.72 -4.84
N PRO A 103 -2.16 -5.34 -3.91
CA PRO A 103 -3.53 -5.87 -3.79
C PRO A 103 -4.44 -5.47 -4.96
N PHE A 104 -4.23 -4.27 -5.50
CA PHE A 104 -5.06 -3.67 -6.54
C PHE A 104 -4.29 -2.56 -7.26
N TRP A 105 -4.76 -2.20 -8.43
CA TRP A 105 -4.46 -0.95 -9.11
C TRP A 105 -5.51 0.10 -8.76
N LEU A 106 -5.05 1.30 -8.42
CA LEU A 106 -5.81 2.53 -8.49
C LEU A 106 -5.57 3.16 -9.85
N HIS A 107 -6.64 3.50 -10.55
CA HIS A 107 -6.62 4.20 -11.84
C HIS A 107 -7.33 5.54 -11.71
N TRP A 108 -6.71 6.61 -12.20
CA TRP A 108 -7.30 7.94 -12.22
C TRP A 108 -6.72 8.79 -13.36
N THR A 109 -7.27 9.97 -13.54
CA THR A 109 -6.77 10.98 -14.49
C THR A 109 -6.10 12.11 -13.72
N ASP A 110 -4.87 12.48 -14.07
CA ASP A 110 -4.19 13.61 -13.44
C ASP A 110 -4.76 14.97 -13.89
N ALA A 111 -4.27 16.06 -13.26
CA ALA A 111 -4.72 17.43 -13.56
C ALA A 111 -4.46 17.88 -15.01
N HIS A 112 -3.69 17.13 -15.79
CA HIS A 112 -3.41 17.39 -17.20
C HIS A 112 -4.20 16.47 -18.14
N GLY A 113 -5.16 15.70 -17.62
CA GLY A 113 -5.96 14.77 -18.42
C GLY A 113 -5.24 13.47 -18.75
N LYS A 114 -4.10 13.16 -18.10
CA LYS A 114 -3.33 11.96 -18.39
C LYS A 114 -3.74 10.80 -17.48
N PRO A 115 -3.94 9.58 -18.02
CA PRO A 115 -4.16 8.38 -17.21
C PRO A 115 -2.95 8.07 -16.33
N VAL A 116 -3.21 7.80 -15.05
CA VAL A 116 -2.23 7.39 -14.06
C VAL A 116 -2.72 6.13 -13.36
N SER A 117 -1.79 5.21 -13.10
CA SER A 117 -2.04 4.06 -12.24
C SER A 117 -1.01 3.92 -11.13
N HIS A 118 -1.47 3.41 -9.99
CA HIS A 118 -0.65 3.08 -8.83
C HIS A 118 -1.13 1.78 -8.19
N ALA A 119 -0.19 0.95 -7.76
CA ALA A 119 -0.51 -0.23 -6.96
C ALA A 119 0.20 -0.06 -5.63
N PRO A 120 -0.53 0.03 -4.50
CA PRO A 120 0.08 0.05 -3.18
C PRO A 120 0.94 -1.19 -2.95
N ASP A 121 1.92 -1.11 -2.06
CA ASP A 121 2.82 -2.23 -1.82
C ASP A 121 2.14 -3.33 -0.98
N LEU A 122 1.36 -2.96 0.05
CA LEU A 122 0.66 -3.91 0.94
C LEU A 122 -0.77 -3.46 1.27
N PHE A 123 -1.61 -4.46 1.54
CA PHE A 123 -2.95 -4.36 2.14
C PHE A 123 -3.02 -5.26 3.36
N ALA A 124 -3.65 -4.79 4.43
CA ALA A 124 -3.97 -5.59 5.60
C ALA A 124 -5.42 -5.38 6.03
N ARG A 125 -6.08 -6.50 6.38
CA ARG A 125 -7.41 -6.53 6.99
C ARG A 125 -7.26 -6.85 8.47
N CYS A 126 -7.92 -6.08 9.32
CA CYS A 126 -8.03 -6.35 10.76
C CYS A 126 -9.31 -7.13 11.08
N SER A 127 -9.32 -7.84 12.21
CA SER A 127 -10.46 -8.67 12.66
C SER A 127 -11.74 -7.88 12.92
N ASP A 128 -11.63 -6.58 13.19
CA ASP A 128 -12.74 -5.64 13.36
C ASP A 128 -13.24 -5.04 12.02
N GLY A 129 -12.66 -5.48 10.90
CA GLY A 129 -12.98 -5.01 9.55
C GLY A 129 -12.19 -3.79 9.10
N CYS A 130 -11.39 -3.17 9.98
CA CYS A 130 -10.52 -2.06 9.61
C CYS A 130 -9.49 -2.49 8.55
N VAL A 131 -9.07 -1.52 7.74
CA VAL A 131 -8.14 -1.73 6.63
C VAL A 131 -6.94 -0.82 6.79
N LEU A 132 -5.75 -1.37 6.51
CA LEU A 132 -4.52 -0.62 6.38
C LEU A 132 -3.90 -0.84 5.00
N VAL A 133 -3.61 0.25 4.30
CA VAL A 133 -2.87 0.27 3.04
C VAL A 133 -1.50 0.88 3.26
N ILE A 134 -0.43 0.24 2.75
CA ILE A 134 0.95 0.67 2.97
C ILE A 134 1.69 0.83 1.64
N ASP A 135 2.37 1.96 1.49
CA ASP A 135 3.42 2.17 0.48
C ASP A 135 4.79 2.26 1.16
N CYS A 136 5.74 1.46 0.67
CA CYS A 136 7.10 1.38 1.16
C CYS A 136 8.05 2.20 0.29
N ARG A 137 8.40 3.40 0.76
CA ARG A 137 9.31 4.30 0.02
C ARG A 137 10.30 5.02 0.95
N PRO A 138 11.59 4.58 0.96
CA PRO A 138 12.66 5.31 1.62
C PRO A 138 12.72 6.77 1.16
N VAL A 139 13.05 7.70 2.08
CA VAL A 139 12.95 9.15 1.83
C VAL A 139 13.77 9.56 0.61
N GLU A 140 14.99 9.05 0.50
CA GLU A 140 15.94 9.29 -0.58
C GLU A 140 15.46 8.76 -1.94
N ARG A 141 14.45 7.89 -1.96
CA ARG A 141 13.82 7.34 -3.16
C ARG A 141 12.49 8.01 -3.50
N ARG A 142 12.01 8.99 -2.72
CA ARG A 142 10.75 9.69 -2.97
C ARG A 142 10.94 10.75 -4.06
N ARG A 143 10.57 10.40 -5.30
CA ARG A 143 10.52 11.36 -6.41
C ARG A 143 9.18 12.09 -6.40
N ALA A 144 9.14 13.32 -6.91
CA ALA A 144 7.93 14.15 -6.95
C ALA A 144 6.70 13.41 -7.52
N ARG A 145 6.88 12.68 -8.63
CA ARG A 145 5.82 11.91 -9.27
C ARG A 145 5.26 10.77 -8.39
N ASP A 146 6.08 10.21 -7.51
CA ASP A 146 5.68 9.09 -6.64
C ASP A 146 4.87 9.66 -5.46
N LEU A 147 5.27 10.84 -4.95
CA LEU A 147 4.55 11.55 -3.89
C LEU A 147 3.09 11.88 -4.27
N VAL A 148 2.83 12.21 -5.54
CA VAL A 148 1.45 12.42 -6.02
C VAL A 148 0.61 11.16 -5.87
N LYS A 149 1.17 10.00 -6.26
CA LYS A 149 0.46 8.72 -6.17
C LYS A 149 0.13 8.38 -4.73
N PHE A 150 1.08 8.62 -3.82
CA PHE A 150 0.89 8.40 -2.39
C PHE A 150 -0.19 9.32 -1.82
N ALA A 151 -0.19 10.60 -2.17
CA ALA A 151 -1.22 11.55 -1.75
C ALA A 151 -2.62 11.16 -2.28
N VAL A 152 -2.73 10.72 -3.54
CA VAL A 152 -4.01 10.21 -4.08
C VAL A 152 -4.45 8.94 -3.35
N THR A 153 -3.52 8.03 -3.05
CA THR A 153 -3.81 6.79 -2.30
C THR A 153 -4.30 7.10 -0.89
N GLU A 154 -3.68 8.05 -0.21
CA GLU A 154 -4.11 8.54 1.10
C GLU A 154 -5.56 9.06 1.06
N ARG A 155 -5.89 9.93 0.10
CA ARG A 155 -7.25 10.45 -0.07
C ARG A 155 -8.28 9.37 -0.38
N VAL A 156 -7.90 8.38 -1.20
CA VAL A 156 -8.75 7.21 -1.49
C VAL A 156 -9.02 6.43 -0.22
N CYS A 157 -7.99 6.17 0.59
CA CYS A 157 -8.15 5.46 1.87
C CYS A 157 -9.03 6.25 2.83
N GLU A 158 -8.78 7.55 3.02
CA GLU A 158 -9.62 8.42 3.86
C GLU A 158 -11.10 8.36 3.45
N ARG A 159 -11.38 8.40 2.14
CA ARG A 159 -12.75 8.35 1.62
C ARG A 159 -13.45 7.02 1.91
N LEU A 160 -12.69 5.92 1.91
CA LEU A 160 -13.17 4.58 2.22
C LEU A 160 -13.17 4.27 3.74
N GLY A 161 -12.69 5.20 4.58
CA GLY A 161 -12.52 4.97 6.01
C GLY A 161 -11.37 4.01 6.34
N TRP A 162 -10.40 3.88 5.44
CA TRP A 162 -9.21 3.05 5.60
C TRP A 162 -8.03 3.86 6.12
N GLU A 163 -7.12 3.20 6.83
CA GLU A 163 -5.84 3.79 7.23
C GLU A 163 -4.84 3.69 6.07
N TYR A 164 -4.04 4.75 5.88
CA TYR A 164 -2.93 4.78 4.94
C TYR A 164 -1.61 5.08 5.64
N ARG A 165 -0.53 4.38 5.26
CA ARG A 165 0.83 4.65 5.75
C ARG A 165 1.85 4.68 4.61
N LEU A 166 2.53 5.81 4.45
CA LEU A 166 3.72 5.93 3.61
C LEU A 166 5.00 5.77 4.45
N VAL A 167 5.55 4.57 4.48
CA VAL A 167 6.67 4.20 5.36
C VAL A 167 8.01 4.39 4.65
N ALA A 168 9.00 4.96 5.35
CA ALA A 168 10.37 5.15 4.85
C ALA A 168 11.40 4.22 5.52
N GLY A 169 10.99 3.55 6.59
CA GLY A 169 11.81 2.73 7.47
C GLY A 169 10.90 2.04 8.47
N LEU A 170 11.48 1.19 9.30
CA LEU A 170 10.78 0.62 10.44
C LEU A 170 10.75 1.63 11.58
N VAL A 171 9.55 1.91 12.10
CA VAL A 171 9.39 2.52 13.42
C VAL A 171 8.68 1.50 14.28
N LEU A 172 9.43 0.79 15.10
CA LEU A 172 8.88 -0.08 16.13
C LEU A 172 8.43 0.81 17.30
N THR A 173 7.16 1.22 17.30
CA THR A 173 6.54 1.73 18.53
C THR A 173 5.98 0.52 19.26
N VAL A 174 6.82 -0.11 20.08
CA VAL A 174 6.32 -1.13 21.01
C VAL A 174 5.64 -0.39 22.15
N SER A 175 4.30 -0.37 22.18
CA SER A 175 3.57 -0.03 23.39
C SER A 175 3.64 -1.24 24.32
N LEU A 176 4.77 -1.37 25.01
CA LEU A 176 4.82 -2.18 26.23
C LEU A 176 4.22 -1.30 27.31
N ASP A 177 3.06 -1.67 27.83
CA ASP A 177 2.65 -1.19 29.15
C ASP A 177 3.79 -1.54 30.14
N GLY A 178 4.69 -0.58 30.39
CA GLY A 178 5.69 -0.64 31.46
C GLY A 178 7.19 -0.55 31.13
N TYR A 179 7.68 -0.36 29.90
CA TYR A 179 9.14 -0.18 29.68
C TYR A 179 9.51 0.89 28.64
N HIS A 180 10.33 1.87 29.06
CA HIS A 180 10.86 2.95 28.22
C HIS A 180 12.25 2.58 27.61
N GLY A 181 12.38 2.77 26.30
CA GLY A 181 13.62 2.62 25.50
C GLY A 181 13.60 1.34 24.64
N VAL A 182 13.98 1.30 23.36
CA VAL A 182 15.01 2.02 22.59
C VAL A 182 14.57 2.17 21.13
N ALA A 183 14.94 3.28 20.47
CA ALA A 183 14.85 3.43 19.02
C ALA A 183 16.04 2.74 18.33
N ILE A 184 15.79 1.71 17.51
CA ILE A 184 16.79 1.18 16.58
C ILE A 184 16.58 1.89 15.24
N ARG A 185 17.48 2.81 14.90
CA ARG A 185 17.65 3.32 13.54
C ARG A 185 18.68 2.42 12.84
N HIS A 186 18.29 1.76 11.76
CA HIS A 186 19.23 1.20 10.79
C HIS A 186 19.50 2.22 9.68
#